data_AF-A0AAW2Y276-F1
#
_entry.id   AF-A0AAW2Y276-F1
#
_cell.length_a   1.000
_cell.length_b   1.000
_cell.length_c   1.000
_cell.angle_alpha   90.00
_cell.angle_beta   90.00
_cell.angle_gamma   90.00
#
_symmetry.space_group_name_H-M   'P 1'
#
loop_
_entity.id
_entity.type
_entity.pdbx_description
1 polymer ?
#
loop_
_entity_poly.entity_id
_entity_poly.type
_entity_poly.pdbx_seq_one_letter_code
_entity_poly.pdbx_strand_id
1 'polypeptide(L)' 'MAESELCGVGDIVRSMEGIDRAVLGYMCKDIIDGGRMMWLKAQGLKSELVKYVPSSISPENHLLVGR' A
#
# COMPACT_ATOMS: atom_id res chain seq x y z
N MET A 1 -37.83 -2.51 -8.75
CA MET A 1 -36.74 -2.95 -9.66
C MET A 1 -35.50 -3.04 -8.81
N ALA A 2 -34.92 -4.24 -8.67
CA ALA A 2 -33.88 -4.53 -7.70
C ALA A 2 -32.63 -3.67 -7.95
N GLU A 3 -32.13 -3.03 -6.89
CA GLU A 3 -30.75 -2.53 -6.87
C GLU A 3 -29.85 -3.73 -7.09
N SER A 4 -29.16 -3.73 -8.23
CA SER A 4 -28.09 -4.67 -8.55
C SER A 4 -27.18 -4.82 -7.34
N GLU A 5 -26.98 -6.05 -6.87
CA GLU A 5 -26.04 -6.40 -5.81
C GLU A 5 -24.65 -5.86 -6.20
N LEU A 6 -24.30 -4.68 -5.67
CA LEU A 6 -22.96 -4.13 -5.79
C LEU A 6 -22.06 -5.02 -4.93
N CYS A 7 -21.35 -5.94 -5.58
CA CYS A 7 -20.29 -6.73 -4.95
C CYS A 7 -19.35 -5.76 -4.22
N GLY A 8 -19.28 -5.87 -2.89
CA GLY A 8 -18.44 -4.99 -2.09
C GLY A 8 -16.97 -5.20 -2.43
N VAL A 9 -16.15 -4.16 -2.31
CA VAL A 9 -14.69 -4.28 -2.53
C VAL A 9 -14.08 -5.42 -1.73
N GLY A 10 -14.59 -5.66 -0.51
CA GLY A 10 -14.18 -6.79 0.32
C GLY A 10 -14.46 -8.16 -0.31
N ASP A 11 -15.59 -8.33 -0.99
CA ASP A 11 -15.96 -9.59 -1.63
C ASP A 11 -15.16 -9.81 -2.91
N ILE A 12 -14.91 -8.75 -3.68
CA ILE A 12 -14.01 -8.77 -4.84
C ILE A 12 -12.61 -9.23 -4.42
N VAL A 13 -12.04 -8.65 -3.35
CA VAL A 13 -10.69 -8.98 -2.87
C VAL A 13 -10.62 -10.42 -2.33
N ARG A 14 -11.69 -10.92 -1.69
CA ARG A 14 -11.78 -12.32 -1.22
C ARG A 14 -11.83 -13.32 -2.37
N SER A 15 -12.50 -12.97 -3.47
CA SER A 15 -12.56 -13.81 -4.68
C SER A 15 -11.29 -13.77 -5.55
N MET A 16 -10.36 -12.86 -5.26
CA MET A 16 -9.16 -12.64 -6.06
C MET A 16 -8.13 -13.75 -5.85
N GLU A 17 -7.41 -14.12 -6.92
CA GLU A 17 -6.24 -14.99 -6.83
C GLU A 17 -5.19 -14.42 -5.88
N GLY A 18 -4.46 -15.31 -5.20
CA GLY A 18 -3.49 -14.90 -4.17
C GLY A 18 -2.40 -13.97 -4.71
N ILE A 19 -1.93 -14.23 -5.93
CA ILE A 19 -0.89 -13.43 -6.60
C ILE A 19 -1.43 -12.05 -6.96
N ASP A 20 -2.61 -11.98 -7.58
CA ASP A 20 -3.22 -10.71 -7.99
C ASP A 20 -3.56 -9.84 -6.78
N ARG A 21 -4.04 -10.45 -5.70
CA ARG A 21 -4.29 -9.75 -4.43
C ARG A 21 -3.00 -9.19 -3.84
N ALA A 22 -1.89 -9.91 -3.95
CA ALA A 22 -0.59 -9.41 -3.50
C ALA A 22 -0.13 -8.22 -4.35
N VAL A 23 -0.21 -8.31 -5.68
CA VAL A 23 0.12 -7.21 -6.61
C VAL A 23 -0.70 -5.96 -6.29
N LEU A 24 -2.01 -6.09 -6.13
CA LEU A 24 -2.88 -5.00 -5.72
C LEU A 24 -2.48 -4.42 -4.36
N GLY A 25 -2.16 -5.29 -3.39
CA GLY A 25 -1.67 -4.89 -2.08
C GLY A 25 -0.40 -4.04 -2.15
N TYR A 26 0.56 -4.41 -3.00
CA TYR A 26 1.78 -3.61 -3.22
C TYR A 26 1.45 -2.23 -3.81
N MET A 27 0.56 -2.16 -4.79
CA MET A 27 0.14 -0.88 -5.38
C MET A 27 -0.53 0.04 -4.34
N CYS A 28 -1.42 -0.51 -3.51
CA CYS A 28 -2.04 0.24 -2.42
C CYS A 28 -1.00 0.74 -1.40
N LYS A 29 0.00 -0.08 -1.09
CA LYS A 29 1.09 0.26 -0.18
C LYS A 29 1.93 1.42 -0.70
N ASP A 30 2.27 1.41 -2.00
CA ASP A 30 3.02 2.50 -2.64
C ASP A 30 2.28 3.84 -2.57
N ILE A 31 0.95 3.83 -2.78
CA ILE A 31 0.12 5.04 -2.67
C ILE A 31 0.17 5.60 -1.24
N ILE A 32 0.01 4.74 -0.23
CA ILE A 32 0.03 5.14 1.17
C ILE A 32 1.40 5.73 1.56
N ASP A 33 2.49 5.10 1.11
CA ASP A 33 3.84 5.55 1.42
C ASP A 33 4.17 6.88 0.72
N GLY A 34 3.73 7.06 -0.53
CA GLY A 34 3.78 8.36 -1.22
C GLY A 34 3.03 9.45 -0.45
N GLY A 35 1.82 9.17 0.02
CA GLY A 35 1.03 10.11 0.83
C GLY A 35 1.73 10.51 2.14
N ARG A 36 2.35 9.56 2.84
CA ARG A 36 3.12 9.83 4.07
C ARG A 36 4.31 10.75 3.79
N MET A 37 5.07 10.49 2.73
CA MET A 37 6.19 11.32 2.31
C MET A 37 5.75 12.75 1.97
N MET A 38 4.64 12.89 1.23
CA MET A 38 4.08 14.19 0.87
C MET A 38 3.64 14.98 2.10
N TRP A 39 2.98 14.31 3.06
CA TRP A 39 2.56 14.94 4.31
C TRP A 39 3.76 15.43 5.13
N LEU A 40 4.79 14.59 5.33
CA LEU A 40 6.01 14.99 6.04
C LEU A 40 6.71 16.19 5.37
N LYS A 41 6.82 16.17 4.04
CA LYS A 41 7.37 17.28 3.27
C LYS A 41 6.57 18.56 3.49
N ALA A 42 5.25 18.49 3.54
CA ALA A 42 4.39 19.65 3.84
C ALA A 42 4.58 20.19 5.26
N GLN A 43 5.02 19.34 6.22
CA GLN A 43 5.42 19.76 7.56
C GLN A 43 6.86 20.31 7.63
N GLY A 44 7.58 20.41 6.51
CA GLY A 44 8.98 20.85 6.47
C GLY A 44 9.99 19.78 6.90
N LEU A 45 9.57 18.52 7.04
CA LEU A 45 10.42 17.42 7.47
C LEU A 45 11.11 16.74 6.27
N LYS A 46 12.38 16.40 6.44
CA LYS A 46 13.11 15.57 5.47
C LYS A 46 12.89 14.10 5.82
N SER A 47 12.50 13.32 4.82
CA SER A 47 12.27 11.89 4.99
C SER A 47 12.69 11.10 3.76
N GLU A 48 13.01 9.83 3.98
CA GLU A 48 13.34 8.85 2.95
C GLU A 48 12.64 7.51 3.24
N LEU A 49 12.22 6.82 2.17
CA LEU A 49 11.76 5.44 2.24
C LEU A 49 12.96 4.52 2.01
N VAL A 50 13.25 3.65 2.97
CA VAL A 50 14.35 2.70 2.88
C VAL A 50 13.86 1.27 3.00
N LYS A 51 14.48 0.36 2.24
CA LYS A 51 14.30 -1.08 2.41
C LYS A 51 15.17 -1.54 3.57
N TYR A 52 14.56 -1.66 4.75
CA TYR A 52 15.28 -2.04 5.97
C TYR A 52 15.59 -3.54 6.02
N VAL A 53 14.81 -4.36 5.31
CA VAL A 53 14.92 -5.83 5.31
C VAL A 53 15.11 -6.32 3.88
N PRO A 54 15.91 -7.38 3.63
CA PRO A 54 16.00 -7.98 2.30
C PRO A 54 14.63 -8.35 1.73
N SER A 55 14.44 -8.15 0.42
CA SER A 55 13.18 -8.47 -0.27
C SER A 55 12.80 -9.96 -0.19
N SER A 56 13.76 -10.84 0.13
CA SER A 56 13.53 -12.27 0.38
C SER A 56 12.85 -12.55 1.72
N ILE A 57 12.84 -11.59 2.64
CA ILE A 57 12.20 -11.69 3.96
C ILE A 57 10.93 -10.86 4.00
N SER A 58 10.97 -9.63 3.48
CA SER A 58 9.81 -8.75 3.39
C SER A 58 9.93 -7.80 2.19
N PRO A 59 9.35 -8.17 1.03
CA PRO A 59 9.38 -7.34 -0.17
C PRO A 59 8.57 -6.03 -0.05
N GLU A 60 7.61 -5.98 0.88
CA GLU A 60 6.63 -4.89 1.06
C GLU A 60 7.08 -3.79 2.04
N ASN A 61 7.92 -4.13 3.02
CA ASN A 61 8.19 -3.22 4.13
C ASN A 61 9.27 -2.19 3.79
N HIS A 62 8.82 -0.97 3.57
CA HIS A 62 9.65 0.23 3.54
C HIS A 62 9.52 0.98 4.87
N LEU A 63 10.66 1.32 5.47
CA LEU A 63 10.74 2.15 6.68
C LEU A 63 10.87 3.62 6.26
N LEU A 64 10.12 4.49 6.93
CA LEU A 64 10.20 5.93 6.77
C LEU A 64 11.18 6.49 7.80
N VAL A 65 12.31 7.01 7.36
CA VAL A 65 13.34 7.58 8.24
C VAL A 65 13.31 9.10 8.12
N GLY A 66 13.19 9.80 9.25
CA GLY A 66 13.33 11.24 9.34
C GLY A 66 14.78 11.66 9.60
N ARG A 67 15.21 12.81 9.07
CA ARG A 67 16.49 13.46 9.40
C ARG A 67 16.30 14.85 9.97
#